data_AF-A0A5E7FPL5-F1
#
_entry.id   AF-A0A5E7FPL5-F1
#
_cell.length_a   1.000
_cell.length_b   1.000
_cell.length_c   1.000
_cell.angle_alpha   90.00
_cell.angle_beta   90.00
_cell.angle_gamma   90.00
#
_symmetry.space_group_name_H-M   'P 1'
#
loop_
_entity.id
_entity.type
_entity.pdbx_description
1 polymer ?
#
loop_
_entity_poly.entity_id
_entity_poly.type
_entity_poly.pdbx_seq_one_letter_code
_entity_poly.pdbx_strand_id
1 'polypeptide(L)'
;MAERAGIERRIRDQQKKLQDPERREYLSPLDWEDMLTQHAKKLETLAEEIQRNHSTDANAAALSSAYLEEAKAVTKLAREVRSEGYKQQLPKVSNIAYLWKQGFVDINLVSSRVLTKAGDYLTEYAVREKNKPDVLWYAHFHYPAVDTPTAQHNFGHLKRPQERFQTRKQLIEDAHENNRAVVNLDKAVIKPPLDQALFLKLEPNR
;
A
#
# COMPACT_ATOMS: atom_id res chain seq x y z
N MET A 1 -25.75 -3.11 12.79
CA MET A 1 -25.66 -4.48 12.21
C MET A 1 -25.97 -4.58 10.72
N ALA A 2 -27.18 -4.25 10.21
CA ALA A 2 -27.52 -4.47 8.79
C ALA A 2 -26.69 -3.63 7.80
N GLU A 3 -26.42 -2.36 8.12
CA GLU A 3 -25.61 -1.47 7.28
C GLU A 3 -24.17 -1.99 7.10
N ARG A 4 -23.50 -2.34 8.21
CA ARG A 4 -22.16 -2.95 8.20
C ARG A 4 -22.08 -4.18 7.31
N ALA A 5 -23.01 -5.12 7.48
CA ALA A 5 -23.04 -6.34 6.68
C ALA A 5 -23.22 -6.05 5.18
N GLY A 6 -23.96 -4.99 4.83
CA GLY A 6 -24.10 -4.50 3.47
C GLY A 6 -22.80 -3.94 2.89
N ILE A 7 -22.09 -3.10 3.66
CA ILE A 7 -20.77 -2.54 3.28
C ILE A 7 -19.77 -3.67 3.04
N GLU A 8 -19.63 -4.59 4.00
CA GLU A 8 -18.70 -5.71 3.88
C GLU A 8 -19.03 -6.61 2.69
N ARG A 9 -20.31 -6.84 2.38
CA ARG A 9 -20.71 -7.60 1.18
C ARG A 9 -20.23 -6.93 -0.09
N ARG A 10 -20.44 -5.61 -0.21
CA ARG A 10 -19.96 -4.82 -1.36
C ARG A 10 -18.44 -4.89 -1.49
N ILE A 11 -17.71 -4.75 -0.38
CA ILE A 11 -16.25 -4.87 -0.36
C ILE A 11 -15.83 -6.26 -0.82
N ARG A 12 -16.42 -7.33 -0.29
CA ARG A 12 -16.12 -8.72 -0.74
C ARG A 12 -16.36 -8.90 -2.23
N ASP A 13 -17.43 -8.32 -2.78
CA ASP A 13 -17.71 -8.41 -4.21
C ASP A 13 -16.72 -7.59 -5.06
N GLN A 14 -16.19 -6.48 -4.55
CA GLN A 14 -15.08 -5.77 -5.18
C GLN A 14 -13.75 -6.53 -5.05
N GLN A 15 -13.46 -7.14 -3.91
CA GLN A 15 -12.25 -7.95 -3.70
C GLN A 15 -12.18 -9.15 -4.64
N LYS A 16 -13.32 -9.81 -4.93
CA LYS A 16 -13.38 -10.87 -5.95
C LYS A 16 -12.89 -10.39 -7.33
N LYS A 17 -13.15 -9.13 -7.68
CA LYS A 17 -12.72 -8.53 -8.95
C LYS A 17 -11.21 -8.27 -9.01
N LEU A 18 -10.47 -8.34 -7.89
CA LEU A 18 -9.01 -8.26 -7.91
C LEU A 18 -8.38 -9.43 -8.66
N GLN A 19 -9.08 -10.57 -8.78
CA GLN A 19 -8.58 -11.72 -9.53
C GLN A 19 -8.51 -11.50 -11.04
N ASP A 20 -9.25 -10.50 -11.54
CA ASP A 20 -9.24 -10.11 -12.94
C ASP A 20 -8.17 -9.02 -13.19
N PRO A 21 -7.08 -9.32 -13.91
CA PRO A 21 -6.00 -8.36 -14.19
C PRO A 21 -6.48 -7.10 -14.90
N GLU A 22 -7.55 -7.18 -15.71
CA GLU A 22 -8.09 -6.02 -16.43
C GLU A 22 -8.83 -5.05 -15.52
N ARG A 23 -9.36 -5.53 -14.38
CA ARG A 23 -10.17 -4.73 -13.44
C ARG A 23 -9.40 -4.31 -12.20
N ARG A 24 -8.46 -5.15 -11.76
CA ARG A 24 -7.68 -5.00 -10.54
C ARG A 24 -7.11 -3.60 -10.34
N GLU A 25 -6.57 -3.01 -11.40
CA GLU A 25 -5.91 -1.68 -11.34
C GLU A 25 -6.87 -0.49 -11.29
N TYR A 26 -8.15 -0.72 -11.60
CA TYR A 26 -9.20 0.31 -11.58
C TYR A 26 -10.04 0.28 -10.30
N LEU A 27 -9.87 -0.75 -9.47
CA LEU A 27 -10.50 -0.78 -8.15
C LEU A 27 -9.83 0.24 -7.25
N SER A 28 -10.62 0.89 -6.39
CA SER A 28 -10.15 1.82 -5.36
C SER A 28 -10.30 1.17 -3.98
N PRO A 29 -9.24 0.56 -3.43
CA PRO A 29 -9.24 0.09 -2.05
C PRO A 29 -9.41 1.22 -1.02
N LEU A 30 -9.15 2.48 -1.39
CA LEU A 30 -9.45 3.65 -0.57
C LEU A 30 -10.96 3.77 -0.30
N ASP A 31 -11.79 3.56 -1.32
CA ASP A 31 -13.26 3.65 -1.17
C ASP A 31 -13.79 2.63 -0.15
N TRP A 32 -13.11 1.49 0.00
CA TRP A 32 -13.47 0.44 0.98
C TRP A 32 -13.22 0.92 2.40
N GLU A 33 -12.06 1.54 2.63
CA GLU A 33 -11.74 2.17 3.91
C GLU A 33 -12.68 3.33 4.20
N ASP A 34 -13.00 4.17 3.21
CA ASP A 34 -13.90 5.31 3.37
C ASP A 34 -15.31 4.87 3.78
N MET A 35 -15.88 3.85 3.13
CA MET A 35 -17.20 3.31 3.50
C MET A 35 -17.23 2.80 4.95
N LEU A 36 -16.21 2.05 5.36
CA LEU A 36 -16.14 1.50 6.73
C LEU A 36 -15.84 2.59 7.76
N THR A 37 -14.96 3.54 7.44
CA THR A 37 -14.62 4.66 8.33
C THR A 37 -15.81 5.58 8.54
N GLN A 38 -16.59 5.86 7.50
CA GLN A 38 -17.86 6.59 7.63
C GLN A 38 -18.84 5.86 8.55
N HIS A 39 -18.93 4.53 8.43
CA HIS A 39 -19.76 3.73 9.33
C HIS A 39 -19.26 3.77 10.77
N ALA A 40 -17.95 3.61 11.00
CA ALA A 40 -17.34 3.72 12.34
C ALA A 40 -17.63 5.08 12.97
N LYS A 41 -17.52 6.17 12.21
CA LYS A 41 -17.82 7.53 12.70
C LYS A 41 -19.29 7.70 13.13
N LYS A 42 -20.24 7.05 12.44
CA LYS A 42 -21.65 7.03 12.88
C LYS A 42 -21.80 6.34 14.24
N LEU A 43 -21.10 5.23 14.46
CA LEU A 43 -21.12 4.51 15.75
C LEU A 43 -20.52 5.37 16.87
N GLU A 44 -19.42 6.08 16.60
CA GLU A 44 -18.82 7.04 17.55
C GLU A 44 -19.80 8.16 17.90
N THR A 45 -20.46 8.76 16.89
CA THR A 45 -21.46 9.81 17.12
C THR A 45 -22.65 9.30 17.95
N LEU A 46 -23.15 8.09 17.67
CA LEU A 46 -24.21 7.47 18.48
C LEU A 46 -23.76 7.23 19.93
N ALA A 47 -22.53 6.77 20.12
CA ALA A 47 -21.97 6.56 21.46
C ALA A 47 -21.89 7.87 22.27
N GLU A 48 -21.49 8.96 21.62
CA GLU A 48 -21.47 10.30 22.24
C GLU A 48 -22.88 10.80 22.57
N GLU A 49 -23.84 10.62 21.67
CA GLU A 49 -25.23 11.04 21.89
C GLU A 49 -25.87 10.30 23.08
N ILE A 50 -25.59 9.00 23.23
CA ILE A 50 -26.04 8.21 24.38
C ILE A 50 -25.46 8.76 25.68
N GLN A 51 -24.16 9.08 25.71
CA GLN A 51 -23.53 9.66 26.89
C GLN A 51 -24.09 11.05 27.21
N ARG A 52 -24.36 11.87 26.20
CA ARG A 52 -24.88 13.24 26.39
C ARG A 52 -26.33 13.25 26.86
N ASN A 53 -27.19 12.45 26.23
CA ASN A 53 -28.65 12.59 26.36
C ASN A 53 -29.28 11.55 27.31
N HIS A 54 -28.57 10.47 27.63
CA HIS A 54 -29.10 9.36 28.43
C HIS A 54 -28.19 9.00 29.60
N SER A 55 -27.38 9.94 30.11
CA SER A 55 -26.38 9.69 31.17
C SER A 55 -26.94 9.13 32.48
N THR A 56 -28.23 9.31 32.76
CA THR A 56 -28.91 8.79 33.95
C THR A 56 -29.52 7.40 33.75
N ASP A 57 -29.54 6.87 32.52
CA ASP A 57 -29.97 5.50 32.23
C ASP A 57 -28.86 4.52 32.65
N ALA A 58 -29.24 3.50 33.44
CA ALA A 58 -28.32 2.49 33.95
C ALA A 58 -27.56 1.73 32.85
N ASN A 59 -28.11 1.64 31.63
CA ASN A 59 -27.51 0.93 30.51
C ASN A 59 -26.74 1.84 29.54
N ALA A 60 -26.85 3.17 29.66
CA ALA A 60 -26.26 4.11 28.69
C ALA A 60 -24.73 3.96 28.58
N ALA A 61 -24.05 3.81 29.71
CA ALA A 61 -22.59 3.63 29.73
C ALA A 61 -22.15 2.33 29.01
N ALA A 62 -22.88 1.23 29.25
CA ALA A 62 -22.58 -0.06 28.62
C ALA A 62 -22.84 -0.02 27.11
N LEU A 63 -23.96 0.57 26.69
CA LEU A 63 -24.32 0.68 25.27
C LEU A 63 -23.37 1.60 24.50
N SER A 64 -23.01 2.75 25.07
CA SER A 64 -22.02 3.66 24.50
C SER A 64 -20.66 2.98 24.34
N SER A 65 -20.22 2.25 25.37
CA SER A 65 -18.96 1.48 25.31
C SER A 65 -19.00 0.42 24.21
N ALA A 66 -20.12 -0.29 24.05
CA ALA A 66 -20.29 -1.28 22.99
C ALA A 66 -20.16 -0.66 21.58
N TYR A 67 -20.74 0.52 21.35
CA TYR A 67 -20.60 1.22 20.07
C TYR A 67 -19.17 1.71 19.81
N LEU A 68 -18.46 2.18 20.83
CA LEU A 68 -17.05 2.58 20.68
C LEU A 68 -16.15 1.39 20.36
N GLU A 69 -16.36 0.24 20.99
CA GLU A 69 -15.62 -0.98 20.66
C GLU A 69 -15.94 -1.48 19.25
N GLU A 70 -17.22 -1.40 18.82
CA GLU A 70 -17.58 -1.71 17.44
C GLU A 70 -16.93 -0.74 16.44
N ALA A 71 -16.92 0.57 16.73
CA ALA A 71 -16.26 1.56 15.88
C ALA A 71 -14.76 1.29 15.72
N LYS A 72 -14.06 0.97 16.82
CA LYS A 72 -12.64 0.57 16.78
C LYS A 72 -12.43 -0.67 15.90
N ALA A 73 -13.28 -1.68 16.05
CA ALA A 73 -13.22 -2.90 15.25
C ALA A 73 -13.45 -2.62 13.75
N VAL A 74 -14.43 -1.77 13.41
CA VAL A 74 -14.72 -1.36 12.03
C VAL A 74 -13.58 -0.55 11.43
N THR A 75 -12.99 0.39 12.19
CA THR A 75 -11.82 1.18 11.75
C THR A 75 -10.58 0.30 11.54
N LYS A 76 -10.41 -0.76 12.34
CA LYS A 76 -9.37 -1.76 12.08
C LYS A 76 -9.63 -2.51 10.78
N LEU A 77 -10.84 -3.02 10.58
CA LEU A 77 -11.24 -3.71 9.34
C LEU A 77 -11.06 -2.81 8.11
N ALA A 78 -11.39 -1.52 8.21
CA ALA A 78 -11.25 -0.54 7.14
C ALA A 78 -9.81 -0.49 6.59
N ARG A 79 -8.82 -0.48 7.49
CA ARG A 79 -7.40 -0.49 7.14
C ARG A 79 -6.95 -1.83 6.55
N GLU A 80 -7.46 -2.93 7.11
CA GLU A 80 -7.15 -4.29 6.65
C GLU A 80 -7.62 -4.50 5.20
N VAL A 81 -8.86 -4.17 4.88
CA VAL A 81 -9.39 -4.37 3.52
C VAL A 81 -8.70 -3.49 2.48
N ARG A 82 -8.34 -2.24 2.83
CA ARG A 82 -7.57 -1.36 1.94
C ARG A 82 -6.18 -1.93 1.68
N SER A 83 -5.54 -2.42 2.74
CA SER A 83 -4.23 -3.07 2.67
C SER A 83 -4.25 -4.31 1.77
N GLU A 84 -5.25 -5.18 1.90
CA GLU A 84 -5.44 -6.35 1.04
C GLU A 84 -5.56 -5.96 -0.44
N GLY A 85 -6.35 -4.93 -0.75
CA GLY A 85 -6.50 -4.43 -2.10
C GLY A 85 -5.18 -3.90 -2.69
N TYR A 86 -4.46 -3.08 -1.93
CA TYR A 86 -3.18 -2.53 -2.39
C TYR A 86 -2.09 -3.59 -2.60
N LYS A 87 -2.07 -4.65 -1.78
CA LYS A 87 -1.12 -5.77 -1.94
C LYS A 87 -1.34 -6.60 -3.21
N GLN A 88 -2.55 -6.58 -3.74
CA GLN A 88 -2.90 -7.30 -4.97
C GLN A 88 -2.64 -6.49 -6.24
N GLN A 89 -2.61 -5.15 -6.14
CA GLN A 89 -2.36 -4.24 -7.25
C GLN A 89 -0.88 -4.18 -7.65
N LEU A 90 -0.63 -3.65 -8.85
CA LEU A 90 0.72 -3.30 -9.29
C LEU A 90 1.38 -2.33 -8.31
N PRO A 91 2.72 -2.42 -8.16
CA PRO A 91 3.44 -1.57 -7.23
C PRO A 91 3.26 -0.09 -7.58
N LYS A 92 2.77 0.67 -6.61
CA LYS A 92 2.70 2.13 -6.65
C LYS A 92 3.32 2.64 -5.37
N VAL A 93 4.21 3.63 -5.47
CA VAL A 93 4.92 4.15 -4.29
C VAL A 93 3.94 4.71 -3.23
N SER A 94 2.81 5.27 -3.65
CA SER A 94 1.74 5.74 -2.75
C SER A 94 1.06 4.61 -1.99
N ASN A 95 0.81 3.47 -2.64
CA ASN A 95 0.26 2.27 -2.01
C ASN A 95 1.25 1.73 -0.96
N ILE A 96 2.53 1.65 -1.30
CA ILE A 96 3.60 1.23 -0.38
C ILE A 96 3.70 2.20 0.80
N ALA A 97 3.62 3.50 0.56
CA ALA A 97 3.64 4.51 1.62
C ALA A 97 2.50 4.31 2.64
N TYR A 98 1.28 4.04 2.14
CA TYR A 98 0.15 3.70 3.02
C TYR A 98 0.42 2.41 3.80
N LEU A 99 0.81 1.33 3.11
CA LEU A 99 1.06 0.03 3.74
C LEU A 99 2.14 0.12 4.81
N TRP A 100 3.24 0.84 4.55
CA TRP A 100 4.34 1.02 5.50
C TRP A 100 3.88 1.84 6.71
N LYS A 101 3.21 2.98 6.48
CA LYS A 101 2.67 3.83 7.55
C LYS A 101 1.69 3.10 8.46
N GLN A 102 0.90 2.17 7.91
CA GLN A 102 -0.05 1.36 8.67
C GLN A 102 0.56 0.07 9.24
N GLY A 103 1.85 -0.20 9.03
CA GLY A 103 2.55 -1.37 9.57
C GLY A 103 2.24 -2.69 8.87
N PHE A 104 1.75 -2.66 7.63
CA PHE A 104 1.45 -3.87 6.83
C PHE A 104 2.63 -4.37 6.01
N VAL A 105 3.67 -3.55 5.82
CA VAL A 105 4.90 -3.95 5.13
C VAL A 105 6.12 -3.42 5.86
N ASP A 106 7.22 -4.16 5.74
CA ASP A 106 8.56 -3.70 6.09
C ASP A 106 9.36 -3.41 4.82
N ILE A 107 10.30 -2.47 4.91
CA ILE A 107 11.20 -2.11 3.82
C ILE A 107 12.63 -2.33 4.31
N ASN A 108 13.42 -3.07 3.55
CA ASN A 108 14.81 -3.39 3.91
C ASN A 108 15.74 -3.19 2.72
N LEU A 109 16.93 -2.64 2.96
CA LEU A 109 18.01 -2.62 1.99
C LEU A 109 18.45 -4.07 1.71
N VAL A 110 18.55 -4.42 0.43
CA VAL A 110 19.03 -5.74 -0.03
C VAL A 110 20.47 -5.64 -0.49
N SER A 111 20.76 -4.66 -1.34
CA SER A 111 22.11 -4.39 -1.84
C SER A 111 22.27 -2.91 -2.18
N SER A 112 23.48 -2.39 -2.08
CA SER A 112 23.79 -0.99 -2.37
C SER A 112 24.92 -0.90 -3.39
N ARG A 113 24.72 -0.09 -4.43
CA ARG A 113 25.70 0.23 -5.48
C ARG A 113 26.34 -0.98 -6.16
N VAL A 114 25.52 -1.93 -6.59
CA VAL A 114 25.97 -3.06 -7.43
C VAL A 114 26.09 -2.61 -8.88
N LEU A 115 27.27 -2.77 -9.48
CA LEU A 115 27.48 -2.48 -10.90
C LEU A 115 26.59 -3.38 -11.77
N THR A 116 25.81 -2.79 -12.67
CA THR A 116 24.98 -3.53 -13.62
C THR A 116 25.70 -3.74 -14.95
N LYS A 117 25.14 -4.62 -15.80
CA LYS A 117 25.63 -4.83 -17.17
C LYS A 117 25.50 -3.58 -18.06
N ALA A 118 24.64 -2.63 -17.70
CA ALA A 118 24.48 -1.37 -18.41
C ALA A 118 25.55 -0.32 -18.02
N GLY A 119 26.40 -0.62 -17.04
CA GLY A 119 27.49 0.26 -16.59
C GLY A 119 27.10 1.26 -15.50
N ASP A 120 25.83 1.26 -15.06
CA ASP A 120 25.36 2.04 -13.92
C ASP A 120 25.39 1.23 -12.61
N TYR A 121 25.04 1.87 -11.49
CA TYR A 121 25.06 1.26 -10.16
C TYR A 121 23.64 1.17 -9.59
N LEU A 122 23.26 -0.02 -9.11
CA LEU A 122 21.94 -0.32 -8.58
C LEU A 122 21.97 -0.45 -7.05
N THR A 123 21.09 0.28 -6.38
CA THR A 123 20.67 0.00 -5.01
C THR A 123 19.27 -0.64 -5.03
N GLU A 124 19.11 -1.76 -4.34
CA GLU A 124 17.87 -2.54 -4.27
C GLU A 124 17.35 -2.60 -2.84
N TYR A 125 16.04 -2.37 -2.68
CA TYR A 125 15.29 -2.58 -1.45
C TYR A 125 14.19 -3.61 -1.68
N ALA A 126 13.90 -4.43 -0.66
CA ALA A 126 12.76 -5.32 -0.65
C ALA A 126 11.62 -4.71 0.16
N VAL A 127 10.40 -4.77 -0.37
CA VAL A 127 9.15 -4.47 0.33
C VAL A 127 8.47 -5.78 0.69
N ARG A 128 8.49 -6.14 1.97
CA ARG A 128 8.01 -7.42 2.49
C ARG A 128 6.68 -7.26 3.18
N GLU A 129 5.79 -8.23 3.02
CA GLU A 129 4.58 -8.27 3.84
C GLU A 129 4.97 -8.49 5.31
N LYS A 130 4.42 -7.69 6.21
CA LYS A 130 4.73 -7.77 7.64
C LYS A 130 4.43 -9.17 8.17
N ASN A 131 5.39 -9.74 8.92
CA ASN A 131 5.29 -11.07 9.53
C ASN A 131 5.14 -12.23 8.52
N LYS A 132 5.47 -12.01 7.24
CA LYS A 132 5.52 -13.07 6.23
C LYS A 132 6.88 -13.09 5.53
N PRO A 133 7.31 -14.26 5.01
CA PRO A 133 8.55 -14.34 4.24
C PRO A 133 8.46 -13.63 2.87
N ASP A 134 7.23 -13.38 2.40
CA ASP A 134 6.94 -12.91 1.05
C ASP A 134 7.46 -11.49 0.79
N VAL A 135 8.25 -11.37 -0.29
CA VAL A 135 8.56 -10.07 -0.88
C VAL A 135 7.46 -9.73 -1.87
N LEU A 136 6.73 -8.65 -1.60
CA LEU A 136 5.68 -8.18 -2.49
C LEU A 136 6.27 -7.48 -3.70
N TRP A 137 7.28 -6.62 -3.48
CA TRP A 137 7.92 -5.81 -4.53
C TRP A 137 9.37 -5.49 -4.19
N TYR A 138 10.12 -5.05 -5.20
CA TYR A 138 11.47 -4.50 -5.06
C TYR A 138 11.47 -3.04 -5.51
N ALA A 139 12.20 -2.18 -4.80
CA ALA A 139 12.52 -0.82 -5.23
C ALA A 139 13.96 -0.78 -5.72
N HIS A 140 14.15 -0.30 -6.94
CA HIS A 140 15.43 -0.22 -7.66
C HIS A 140 15.77 1.25 -7.86
N PHE A 141 16.97 1.66 -7.43
CA PHE A 141 17.50 3.01 -7.63
C PHE A 141 18.80 2.94 -8.39
N HIS A 142 18.86 3.65 -9.51
CA HIS A 142 19.98 3.67 -10.45
C HIS A 142 20.83 4.93 -10.25
N TYR A 143 22.15 4.75 -10.28
CA TYR A 143 23.13 5.80 -10.06
C TYR A 143 24.22 5.77 -11.13
N PRO A 144 24.73 6.92 -11.59
CA PRO A 144 25.76 6.99 -12.61
C PRO A 144 27.14 6.54 -12.09
N ALA A 145 27.42 6.67 -10.79
CA ALA A 145 28.68 6.25 -10.18
C ALA A 145 28.48 5.61 -8.79
N VAL A 146 29.50 4.88 -8.33
CA VAL A 146 29.50 4.15 -7.05
C VAL A 146 29.40 5.09 -5.84
N ASP A 147 29.95 6.29 -5.97
CA ASP A 147 30.06 7.35 -4.96
C ASP A 147 29.01 8.45 -5.14
N THR A 148 28.07 8.30 -6.09
CA THR A 148 26.99 9.29 -6.26
C THR A 148 26.18 9.40 -4.97
N PRO A 149 25.94 10.62 -4.43
CA PRO A 149 25.15 10.78 -3.21
C PRO A 149 23.80 10.08 -3.29
N THR A 150 23.33 9.48 -2.18
CA THR A 150 22.10 8.68 -2.15
C THR A 150 20.87 9.43 -2.68
N ALA A 151 20.76 10.72 -2.40
CA ALA A 151 19.67 11.58 -2.87
C ALA A 151 19.74 11.94 -4.37
N GLN A 152 20.86 11.65 -5.04
CA GLN A 152 21.11 12.01 -6.45
C GLN A 152 21.03 10.78 -7.36
N HIS A 153 20.05 9.90 -7.12
CA HIS A 153 19.74 8.82 -8.07
C HIS A 153 19.22 9.40 -9.38
N ASN A 154 19.56 8.75 -10.50
CA ASN A 154 19.06 9.14 -11.82
C ASN A 154 17.64 8.62 -12.06
N PHE A 155 17.31 7.46 -11.49
CA PHE A 155 16.02 6.82 -11.70
C PHE A 155 15.69 5.85 -10.57
N GLY A 156 14.49 6.00 -9.99
CA GLY A 156 13.91 5.08 -9.01
C GLY A 156 12.65 4.43 -9.57
N HIS A 157 12.51 3.11 -9.45
CA HIS A 157 11.31 2.41 -9.89
C HIS A 157 11.04 1.12 -9.09
N LEU A 158 9.82 0.63 -9.17
CA LEU A 158 9.36 -0.58 -8.49
C LEU A 158 9.25 -1.75 -9.47
N LYS A 159 9.45 -2.96 -8.96
CA LYS A 159 9.29 -4.22 -9.70
C LYS A 159 8.55 -5.27 -8.88
N ARG A 160 7.80 -6.12 -9.57
CA ARG A 160 7.26 -7.35 -8.98
C ARG A 160 8.36 -8.41 -8.84
N PRO A 161 8.17 -9.46 -8.02
CA PRO A 161 9.19 -10.48 -7.82
C PRO A 161 9.58 -11.21 -9.10
N GLN A 162 8.61 -11.45 -9.98
CA GLN A 162 8.84 -12.08 -11.30
C GLN A 162 9.62 -11.17 -12.25
N GLU A 163 9.54 -9.85 -12.05
CA GLU A 163 10.19 -8.85 -12.90
C GLU A 163 11.57 -8.44 -12.38
N ARG A 164 11.96 -8.85 -11.17
CA ARG A 164 13.12 -8.35 -10.42
C ARG A 164 14.39 -8.22 -11.28
N PHE A 165 14.69 -9.24 -12.07
CA PHE A 165 15.91 -9.31 -12.89
C PHE A 165 15.71 -8.88 -14.36
N GLN A 166 14.49 -8.50 -14.74
CA GLN A 166 14.21 -7.98 -16.09
C GLN A 166 14.65 -6.52 -16.20
N THR A 167 15.25 -6.16 -17.32
CA THR A 167 15.56 -4.75 -17.65
C THR A 167 14.29 -4.01 -18.05
N ARG A 168 14.30 -2.66 -17.97
CA ARG A 168 13.16 -1.86 -18.45
C ARG A 168 12.89 -2.09 -19.94
N LYS A 169 13.92 -2.32 -20.75
CA LYS A 169 13.78 -2.66 -22.17
C LYS A 169 13.01 -3.98 -22.35
N GLN A 170 13.40 -5.03 -21.63
CA GLN A 170 12.70 -6.32 -21.67
C GLN A 170 11.23 -6.17 -21.24
N LEU A 171 10.96 -5.41 -20.18
CA LEU A 171 9.58 -5.15 -19.74
C LEU A 171 8.75 -4.39 -20.79
N ILE A 172 9.37 -3.49 -21.58
CA ILE A 172 8.69 -2.79 -22.67
C ILE A 172 8.46 -3.72 -23.86
N GLU A 173 9.43 -4.56 -24.21
CA GLU A 173 9.31 -5.57 -25.28
C GLU A 173 8.20 -6.57 -24.95
N ASP A 174 8.16 -7.08 -23.71
CA ASP A 174 7.10 -7.97 -23.22
C ASP A 174 5.72 -7.26 -23.19
N ALA A 175 5.71 -5.94 -23.00
CA ALA A 175 4.50 -5.12 -22.96
C ALA A 175 4.05 -4.63 -24.36
N HIS A 176 4.80 -4.92 -25.43
CA HIS A 176 4.60 -4.30 -26.75
C HIS A 176 3.25 -4.64 -27.39
N GLU A 177 2.60 -5.74 -26.98
CA GLU A 177 1.26 -6.12 -27.42
C GLU A 177 0.13 -5.45 -26.61
N ASN A 178 0.46 -4.74 -25.51
CA ASN A 178 -0.52 -4.17 -24.58
C ASN A 178 -0.10 -2.77 -24.09
N ASN A 179 -0.63 -1.72 -24.74
CA ASN A 179 -0.39 -0.32 -24.37
C ASN A 179 -0.63 0.00 -22.88
N ARG A 180 -1.52 -0.73 -22.19
CA ARG A 180 -1.77 -0.52 -20.75
C ARG A 180 -0.59 -0.97 -19.89
N ALA A 181 0.13 -2.02 -20.31
CA ALA A 181 1.29 -2.53 -19.60
C ALA A 181 2.45 -1.51 -19.62
N VAL A 182 2.67 -0.81 -20.73
CA VAL A 182 3.66 0.28 -20.82
C VAL A 182 3.33 1.43 -19.85
N VAL A 183 2.07 1.90 -19.83
CA VAL A 183 1.62 2.95 -18.89
C VAL A 183 1.83 2.55 -17.43
N ASN A 184 1.70 1.27 -17.11
CA ASN A 184 1.91 0.78 -15.75
C ASN A 184 3.38 0.83 -15.32
N LEU A 185 4.33 0.74 -16.24
CA LEU A 185 5.75 0.94 -15.92
C LEU A 185 6.03 2.37 -15.44
N ASP A 186 5.33 3.36 -16.00
CA ASP A 186 5.48 4.76 -15.56
C ASP A 186 4.85 5.01 -14.18
N LYS A 187 3.79 4.26 -13.82
CA LYS A 187 3.19 4.29 -12.47
C LYS A 187 4.10 3.66 -11.40
N ALA A 188 5.05 2.83 -11.81
CA ALA A 188 6.01 2.20 -10.91
C ALA A 188 7.21 3.12 -10.57
N VAL A 189 7.29 4.32 -11.17
CA VAL A 189 8.38 5.27 -10.90
C VAL A 189 8.26 5.84 -9.48
N ILE A 190 9.41 5.93 -8.81
CA ILE A 190 9.57 6.50 -7.47
C ILE A 190 10.16 7.89 -7.62
N LYS A 191 9.53 8.89 -6.98
CA LYS A 191 9.96 10.29 -7.00
C LYS A 191 9.99 10.86 -5.59
N PRO A 192 10.68 12.00 -5.39
CA PRO A 192 10.54 12.81 -4.18
C PRO A 192 9.08 13.18 -3.90
N PRO A 193 8.66 13.22 -2.61
CA PRO A 193 9.46 12.98 -1.41
C PRO A 193 9.48 11.50 -0.94
N LEU A 194 8.79 10.59 -1.66
CA LEU A 194 8.57 9.22 -1.18
C LEU A 194 9.79 8.31 -1.33
N ASP A 195 10.70 8.60 -2.27
CA ASP A 195 12.02 7.96 -2.30
C ASP A 195 12.76 8.14 -0.98
N GLN A 196 12.86 9.38 -0.50
CA GLN A 196 13.55 9.75 0.73
C GLN A 196 12.82 9.24 1.96
N ALA A 197 11.49 9.33 1.98
CA ALA A 197 10.69 8.92 3.13
C ALA A 197 10.74 7.41 3.38
N LEU A 198 10.79 6.60 2.31
CA LEU A 198 10.63 5.15 2.40
C LEU A 198 11.92 4.35 2.22
N PHE A 199 12.85 4.83 1.38
CA PHE A 199 13.96 4.00 0.91
C PHE A 199 15.33 4.60 1.23
N LEU A 200 15.60 5.83 0.77
CA LEU A 200 16.96 6.38 0.73
C LEU A 200 17.61 6.55 2.11
N LYS A 201 16.82 6.72 3.18
CA LYS A 201 17.33 6.78 4.56
C LYS A 201 17.84 5.43 5.10
N LEU A 202 17.50 4.34 4.42
CA LEU A 202 17.91 2.98 4.79
C LEU A 202 19.26 2.60 4.16
N GLU A 203 19.74 3.36 3.17
CA GLU A 203 21.12 3.22 2.68
C GLU A 203 22.09 3.92 3.65
N PRO A 204 23.21 3.29 4.02
CA PRO A 204 24.27 3.97 4.75
C PRO A 204 24.71 5.24 4.04
N ASN A 205 25.06 6.27 4.80
CA ASN A 205 25.65 7.48 4.23
C ASN A 205 26.92 7.12 3.44
N ARG A 206 27.00 7.63 2.22
CA ARG A 206 28.19 7.61 1.37
C ARG A 206 28.68 9.03 1.16
#